data_AF-A0A286U3L6-F1
#
_entry.id   AF-A0A286U3L6-F1
#
_cell.length_a   1.000
_cell.length_b   1.000
_cell.length_c   1.000
_cell.angle_alpha   90.00
_cell.angle_beta   90.00
_cell.angle_gamma   90.00
#
_symmetry.space_group_name_H-M   'P 1'
#
loop_
_entity.id
_entity.type
_entity.pdbx_description
1 polymer ?
#
loop_
_entity_poly.entity_id
_entity_poly.type
_entity_poly.pdbx_seq_one_letter_code
_entity_poly.pdbx_strand_id
1 'polypeptide(L)'
;MPPEDSELSATCRGVGKHVYVFVSDDVWEVNVFKQDIEKIIHTFDCSTPATSINSKKGIYEILTETFGNPPDVDNDHRIYFLITQLGEYRGHDFDGYFRFIDEIAGKHSNHMEILYLDSDDPSDDYHLGVIAHEFQHLIHWQYDPKETKWLSESLSEVAMILCGYYTDEKKVIRYLNNTNSSLISRHHMVDYGACLLWGTYIYERLGIAFLGNLVREKAGGIKGFQNTLDSMHIVDNFSTVFGDWLVANYLHNKIGNNKKYRYQSISLPITPAVKHFLSLPVSETGEVAGYAVDYLKFTIERVKNKKLRISFESESPDDFLIKVIKLYNDHVSDPLVEDVKLSKPIEAFDVKNLGMGCREVVLVVSVLKPTNKPVSYSYSASLMANSETKLNQD
;
A
#
# COMPACT_ATOMS: atom_id res chain seq x y z
N MET A 1 -12.27 -7.75 -14.17
CA MET A 1 -13.41 -7.59 -15.11
C MET A 1 -13.45 -8.77 -16.07
N PRO A 2 -14.60 -9.45 -16.18
CA PRO A 2 -14.84 -10.47 -17.20
C PRO A 2 -14.57 -9.97 -18.62
N PRO A 3 -14.17 -10.85 -19.56
CA PRO A 3 -13.74 -10.44 -20.91
C PRO A 3 -14.91 -10.15 -21.88
N GLU A 4 -16.13 -10.53 -21.54
CA GLU A 4 -17.31 -10.48 -22.42
C GLU A 4 -18.52 -9.92 -21.66
N ASP A 5 -19.36 -9.17 -22.36
CA ASP A 5 -20.64 -8.67 -21.83
C ASP A 5 -21.71 -9.77 -21.98
N SER A 6 -22.51 -9.98 -20.95
CA SER A 6 -23.63 -10.93 -20.95
C SER A 6 -24.90 -10.31 -20.38
N GLU A 7 -26.05 -10.83 -20.82
CA GLU A 7 -27.34 -10.53 -20.21
C GLU A 7 -27.67 -11.59 -19.16
N LEU A 8 -28.23 -11.17 -18.03
CA LEU A 8 -28.69 -12.07 -16.96
C LEU A 8 -30.02 -11.59 -16.38
N SER A 9 -30.75 -12.50 -15.72
CA SER A 9 -31.97 -12.18 -14.98
C SER A 9 -31.63 -12.01 -13.50
N ALA A 10 -31.93 -10.85 -12.94
CA ALA A 10 -31.73 -10.55 -11.53
C ALA A 10 -32.96 -9.86 -10.93
N THR A 11 -33.20 -10.14 -9.66
CA THR A 11 -34.30 -9.55 -8.90
C THR A 11 -33.74 -8.69 -7.78
N CYS A 12 -34.36 -7.53 -7.53
CA CYS A 12 -34.04 -6.72 -6.36
C CYS A 12 -34.49 -7.45 -5.08
N ARG A 13 -33.52 -7.90 -4.28
CA ARG A 13 -33.77 -8.67 -3.05
C ARG A 13 -33.76 -7.80 -1.80
N GLY A 14 -33.25 -6.57 -1.88
CA GLY A 14 -33.27 -5.63 -0.77
C GLY A 14 -33.05 -4.18 -1.19
N VAL A 15 -33.60 -3.27 -0.40
CA VAL A 15 -33.51 -1.82 -0.61
C VAL A 15 -33.06 -1.17 0.69
N GLY A 16 -31.90 -0.55 0.64
CA GLY A 16 -31.33 0.27 1.70
C GLY A 16 -31.65 1.75 1.54
N LYS A 17 -31.02 2.57 2.39
CA LYS A 17 -31.03 4.02 2.25
C LYS A 17 -30.19 4.46 1.05
N HIS A 18 -29.01 3.88 0.86
CA HIS A 18 -28.07 4.26 -0.20
C HIS A 18 -27.80 3.15 -1.22
N VAL A 19 -28.52 2.02 -1.17
CA VAL A 19 -28.23 0.86 -2.02
C VAL A 19 -29.49 0.10 -2.46
N TYR A 20 -29.48 -0.41 -3.69
CA TYR A 20 -30.32 -1.54 -4.10
C TYR A 20 -29.45 -2.78 -4.21
N VAL A 21 -29.90 -3.91 -3.66
CA VAL A 21 -29.19 -5.19 -3.80
C VAL A 21 -29.98 -6.10 -4.74
N PHE A 22 -29.49 -6.22 -5.96
CA PHE A 22 -29.94 -7.17 -6.97
C PHE A 22 -29.12 -8.45 -6.87
N VAL A 23 -29.80 -9.58 -7.01
CA VAL A 23 -29.16 -10.90 -7.01
C VAL A 23 -29.63 -11.64 -8.26
N SER A 24 -28.68 -12.22 -8.98
CA SER A 24 -28.96 -13.11 -10.11
C SER A 24 -29.87 -14.26 -9.66
N ASP A 25 -30.91 -14.55 -10.42
CA ASP A 25 -31.97 -15.46 -9.97
C ASP A 25 -31.47 -16.92 -9.82
N ASP A 26 -30.37 -17.27 -10.48
CA ASP A 26 -29.73 -18.59 -10.42
C ASP A 26 -28.88 -18.83 -9.16
N VAL A 27 -28.43 -17.76 -8.48
CA VAL A 27 -27.64 -17.87 -7.24
C VAL A 27 -28.47 -17.59 -5.98
N TRP A 28 -29.70 -17.07 -6.14
CA TRP A 28 -30.63 -16.80 -5.03
C TRP A 28 -31.14 -18.11 -4.38
N GLU A 29 -31.08 -18.19 -3.05
CA GLU A 29 -31.38 -19.40 -2.27
C GLU A 29 -30.49 -20.60 -2.61
N VAL A 30 -29.35 -20.36 -3.27
CA VAL A 30 -28.31 -21.35 -3.57
C VAL A 30 -27.01 -20.96 -2.88
N ASN A 31 -26.46 -19.80 -3.25
CA ASN A 31 -25.24 -19.22 -2.66
C ASN A 31 -25.57 -17.98 -1.83
N VAL A 32 -26.59 -17.21 -2.26
CA VAL A 32 -26.97 -15.94 -1.64
C VAL A 32 -28.32 -16.08 -0.96
N PHE A 33 -28.38 -15.73 0.32
CA PHE A 33 -29.59 -15.83 1.13
C PHE A 33 -30.03 -14.48 1.69
N LYS A 34 -31.26 -14.44 2.22
CA LYS A 34 -31.84 -13.21 2.76
C LYS A 34 -30.97 -12.55 3.84
N GLN A 35 -30.32 -13.35 4.70
CA GLN A 35 -29.46 -12.86 5.76
C GLN A 35 -28.24 -12.12 5.21
N ASP A 36 -27.70 -12.54 4.06
CA ASP A 36 -26.60 -11.85 3.40
C ASP A 36 -27.02 -10.46 2.96
N ILE A 37 -28.20 -10.35 2.34
CA ILE A 37 -28.77 -9.07 1.89
C ILE A 37 -28.99 -8.12 3.07
N GLU A 38 -29.56 -8.62 4.16
CA GLU A 38 -29.77 -7.83 5.38
C GLU A 38 -28.43 -7.35 5.97
N LYS A 39 -27.39 -8.20 5.98
CA LYS A 39 -26.05 -7.84 6.49
C LYS A 39 -25.34 -6.84 5.58
N ILE A 40 -25.40 -7.01 4.25
CA ILE A 40 -24.82 -6.11 3.26
C ILE A 40 -25.43 -4.72 3.39
N ILE A 41 -26.77 -4.62 3.38
CA ILE A 41 -27.48 -3.34 3.52
C ILE A 41 -27.13 -2.68 4.85
N HIS A 42 -27.17 -3.43 5.95
CA HIS A 42 -26.82 -2.89 7.27
C HIS A 42 -25.39 -2.37 7.33
N THR A 43 -24.44 -3.10 6.74
CA THR A 43 -23.03 -2.70 6.73
C THR A 43 -22.79 -1.46 5.86
N PHE A 44 -23.42 -1.40 4.70
CA PHE A 44 -23.24 -0.30 3.77
C PHE A 44 -23.88 0.99 4.29
N ASP A 45 -25.09 0.91 4.86
CA ASP A 45 -25.86 2.08 5.30
C ASP A 45 -25.65 2.48 6.76
N CYS A 46 -25.42 1.52 7.66
CA CYS A 46 -25.59 1.76 9.10
C CYS A 46 -24.31 1.69 9.93
N SER A 47 -23.50 0.63 9.79
CA SER A 47 -22.35 0.43 10.68
C SER A 47 -21.26 -0.47 10.11
N THR A 48 -20.02 -0.16 10.44
CA THR A 48 -18.83 -0.96 10.15
C THR A 48 -18.20 -1.57 11.42
N PRO A 49 -17.26 -2.52 11.29
CA PRO A 49 -16.51 -3.08 12.41
C PRO A 49 -15.88 -2.04 13.35
N ALA A 50 -15.63 -2.42 14.60
CA ALA A 50 -15.00 -1.57 15.62
C ALA A 50 -13.58 -1.09 15.26
N THR A 51 -12.93 -1.78 14.33
CA THR A 51 -11.60 -1.47 13.76
C THR A 51 -11.64 -0.38 12.69
N SER A 52 -12.83 -0.01 12.19
CA SER A 52 -13.00 1.10 11.25
C SER A 52 -12.73 2.46 11.90
N ILE A 53 -12.61 3.51 11.08
CA ILE A 53 -12.40 4.87 11.60
C ILE A 53 -13.62 5.41 12.38
N ASN A 54 -14.82 4.86 12.14
CA ASN A 54 -16.02 5.17 12.88
C ASN A 54 -17.07 4.05 12.74
N SER A 55 -17.13 3.14 13.71
CA SER A 55 -18.03 1.98 13.69
C SER A 55 -19.53 2.31 13.78
N LYS A 56 -19.90 3.58 13.96
CA LYS A 56 -21.31 4.03 13.97
C LYS A 56 -21.78 4.50 12.59
N LYS A 57 -20.93 4.37 11.57
CA LYS A 57 -21.20 4.77 10.18
C LYS A 57 -21.08 3.54 9.30
N GLY A 58 -21.91 3.48 8.26
CA GLY A 58 -21.76 2.47 7.21
C GLY A 58 -20.61 2.80 6.25
N ILE A 59 -20.29 1.85 5.39
CA ILE A 59 -19.29 2.01 4.31
C ILE A 59 -19.58 3.28 3.50
N TYR A 60 -20.86 3.52 3.14
CA TYR A 60 -21.23 4.67 2.31
C TYR A 60 -20.80 6.00 2.94
N GLU A 61 -21.13 6.22 4.21
CA GLU A 61 -20.84 7.48 4.89
C GLU A 61 -19.33 7.66 5.14
N ILE A 62 -18.63 6.60 5.55
CA ILE A 62 -17.16 6.64 5.76
C ILE A 62 -16.44 7.06 4.48
N LEU A 63 -16.77 6.42 3.35
CA LEU A 63 -16.08 6.64 2.09
C LEU A 63 -16.49 7.95 1.43
N THR A 64 -17.77 8.35 1.52
CA THR A 64 -18.21 9.64 0.96
C THR A 64 -17.67 10.84 1.73
N GLU A 65 -17.54 10.76 3.05
CA GLU A 65 -16.89 11.81 3.85
C GLU A 65 -15.38 11.90 3.60
N THR A 66 -14.74 10.78 3.27
CA THR A 66 -13.29 10.74 3.03
C THR A 66 -12.94 11.18 1.61
N PHE A 67 -13.56 10.55 0.61
CA PHE A 67 -13.18 10.67 -0.80
C PHE A 67 -14.09 11.61 -1.58
N GLY A 68 -15.34 11.78 -1.15
CA GLY A 68 -16.35 12.60 -1.81
C GLY A 68 -17.55 11.77 -2.31
N ASN A 69 -18.49 12.44 -2.97
CA ASN A 69 -19.70 11.79 -3.44
C ASN A 69 -19.42 10.95 -4.71
N PRO A 70 -20.13 9.82 -4.89
CA PRO A 70 -20.14 9.09 -6.15
C PRO A 70 -20.73 9.95 -7.29
N PRO A 71 -20.56 9.52 -8.55
CA PRO A 71 -21.39 10.03 -9.65
C PRO A 71 -22.89 9.73 -9.41
N ASP A 72 -23.73 10.36 -10.24
CA ASP A 72 -25.20 10.21 -10.22
C ASP A 72 -25.71 10.41 -11.65
N VAL A 73 -25.46 9.40 -12.50
CA VAL A 73 -25.69 9.43 -13.95
C VAL A 73 -27.16 9.18 -14.29
N ASP A 74 -27.86 8.40 -13.47
CA ASP A 74 -29.27 8.04 -13.65
C ASP A 74 -30.24 8.90 -12.83
N ASN A 75 -29.72 9.80 -11.99
CA ASN A 75 -30.48 10.65 -11.06
C ASN A 75 -31.24 9.83 -9.99
N ASP A 76 -30.72 8.65 -9.61
CA ASP A 76 -31.04 7.95 -8.37
C ASP A 76 -29.80 7.87 -7.45
N HIS A 77 -29.90 8.52 -6.30
CA HIS A 77 -28.86 8.54 -5.26
C HIS A 77 -28.42 7.17 -4.69
N ARG A 78 -29.05 6.06 -5.08
CA ARG A 78 -28.71 4.72 -4.59
C ARG A 78 -27.75 4.01 -5.54
N ILE A 79 -26.76 3.35 -4.97
CA ILE A 79 -25.84 2.49 -5.70
C ILE A 79 -26.50 1.13 -5.95
N TYR A 80 -26.29 0.58 -7.13
CA TYR A 80 -26.79 -0.74 -7.51
C TYR A 80 -25.72 -1.80 -7.22
N PHE A 81 -26.03 -2.75 -6.35
CA PHE A 81 -25.19 -3.95 -6.20
C PHE A 81 -25.81 -5.07 -7.02
N LEU A 82 -25.02 -5.66 -7.89
CA LEU A 82 -25.40 -6.86 -8.63
C LEU A 82 -24.54 -8.05 -8.17
N ILE A 83 -25.14 -8.92 -7.36
CA ILE A 83 -24.52 -10.15 -6.88
C ILE A 83 -24.81 -11.28 -7.86
N THR A 84 -23.76 -11.89 -8.39
CA THR A 84 -23.84 -12.98 -9.37
C THR A 84 -22.61 -13.89 -9.24
N GLN A 85 -22.64 -15.07 -9.85
CA GLN A 85 -21.45 -15.89 -9.94
C GLN A 85 -20.46 -15.23 -10.90
N LEU A 86 -19.41 -14.61 -10.36
CA LEU A 86 -18.31 -14.12 -11.15
C LEU A 86 -17.43 -15.33 -11.53
N GLY A 87 -17.16 -15.44 -12.83
CA GLY A 87 -16.34 -16.51 -13.36
C GLY A 87 -14.85 -16.27 -13.18
N GLU A 88 -14.06 -17.24 -13.61
CA GLU A 88 -12.60 -17.13 -13.70
C GLU A 88 -12.18 -16.63 -15.10
N TYR A 89 -11.14 -15.79 -15.18
CA TYR A 89 -10.46 -15.49 -16.45
C TYR A 89 -8.96 -15.70 -16.35
N ARG A 90 -8.44 -16.65 -17.14
CA ARG A 90 -7.01 -17.01 -17.22
C ARG A 90 -6.37 -17.37 -15.87
N GLY A 91 -7.04 -18.13 -15.00
CA GLY A 91 -6.51 -18.49 -13.69
C GLY A 91 -6.80 -17.48 -12.59
N HIS A 92 -7.63 -16.47 -12.85
CA HIS A 92 -7.96 -15.40 -11.91
C HIS A 92 -9.46 -15.30 -11.70
N ASP A 93 -9.89 -15.60 -10.48
CA ASP A 93 -11.24 -15.33 -10.00
C ASP A 93 -11.44 -13.82 -9.79
N PHE A 94 -12.67 -13.35 -9.99
CA PHE A 94 -13.05 -11.98 -9.71
C PHE A 94 -13.95 -11.95 -8.48
N ASP A 95 -13.55 -11.23 -7.44
CA ASP A 95 -14.35 -11.10 -6.21
C ASP A 95 -15.36 -9.93 -6.30
N GLY A 96 -15.04 -8.95 -7.14
CA GLY A 96 -15.88 -7.79 -7.45
C GLY A 96 -15.25 -6.93 -8.54
N TYR A 97 -16.03 -6.01 -9.10
CA TYR A 97 -15.51 -4.92 -9.94
C TYR A 97 -16.52 -3.79 -10.11
N PHE A 98 -16.00 -2.56 -10.21
CA PHE A 98 -16.65 -1.41 -10.82
C PHE A 98 -16.33 -1.33 -12.31
N ARG A 99 -17.32 -0.97 -13.13
CA ARG A 99 -17.17 -0.79 -14.58
C ARG A 99 -17.55 0.61 -15.03
N PHE A 100 -16.55 1.42 -15.34
CA PHE A 100 -16.74 2.81 -15.79
C PHE A 100 -17.62 2.99 -17.04
N ILE A 101 -17.79 1.95 -17.86
CA ILE A 101 -18.65 2.04 -19.06
C ILE A 101 -20.10 2.28 -18.65
N ASP A 102 -20.51 1.79 -17.48
CA ASP A 102 -21.87 1.96 -16.96
C ASP A 102 -22.14 3.42 -16.52
N GLU A 103 -21.09 4.24 -16.38
CA GLU A 103 -21.17 5.68 -16.07
C GLU A 103 -21.29 6.59 -17.31
N ILE A 104 -21.29 6.01 -18.52
CA ILE A 104 -21.37 6.76 -19.78
C ILE A 104 -22.48 6.20 -20.66
N ALA A 105 -23.16 7.05 -21.43
CA ALA A 105 -24.17 6.58 -22.38
C ALA A 105 -23.53 5.73 -23.50
N GLY A 106 -24.05 4.53 -23.76
CA GLY A 106 -23.50 3.65 -24.80
C GLY A 106 -24.21 2.31 -24.94
N LYS A 107 -23.86 1.57 -26.01
CA LYS A 107 -24.50 0.30 -26.42
C LYS A 107 -24.35 -0.86 -25.41
N HIS A 108 -23.40 -0.76 -24.49
CA HIS A 108 -23.08 -1.79 -23.49
C HIS A 108 -23.01 -1.22 -22.07
N SER A 109 -23.68 -0.08 -21.87
CA SER A 109 -23.77 0.61 -20.60
C SER A 109 -25.15 0.37 -20.02
N ASN A 110 -25.19 0.08 -18.73
CA ASN A 110 -26.42 0.07 -17.94
C ASN A 110 -26.86 1.49 -17.54
N HIS A 111 -26.00 2.49 -17.72
CA HIS A 111 -26.25 3.89 -17.40
C HIS A 111 -26.72 4.08 -15.95
N MET A 112 -25.95 3.54 -15.00
CA MET A 112 -26.22 3.54 -13.56
C MET A 112 -24.95 3.19 -12.76
N GLU A 113 -24.91 3.63 -11.50
CA GLU A 113 -23.85 3.35 -10.55
C GLU A 113 -23.89 1.89 -10.05
N ILE A 114 -23.30 0.96 -10.79
CA ILE A 114 -23.27 -0.48 -10.44
C ILE A 114 -21.92 -0.91 -9.86
N LEU A 115 -21.98 -1.68 -8.77
CA LEU A 115 -20.92 -2.58 -8.34
C LEU A 115 -21.33 -4.03 -8.62
N TYR A 116 -20.45 -4.77 -9.32
CA TYR A 116 -20.62 -6.19 -9.58
C TYR A 116 -19.86 -6.98 -8.51
N LEU A 117 -20.52 -7.94 -7.86
CA LEU A 117 -19.99 -8.64 -6.69
C LEU A 117 -20.16 -10.15 -6.85
N ASP A 118 -19.19 -10.92 -6.39
CA ASP A 118 -19.28 -12.38 -6.42
C ASP A 118 -20.32 -12.91 -5.43
N SER A 119 -20.89 -14.07 -5.75
CA SER A 119 -21.91 -14.73 -4.95
C SER A 119 -21.37 -15.71 -3.91
N ASP A 120 -20.08 -16.03 -3.91
CA ASP A 120 -19.45 -16.88 -2.90
C ASP A 120 -19.27 -16.09 -1.59
N ASP A 121 -19.85 -16.56 -0.49
CA ASP A 121 -19.80 -15.90 0.82
C ASP A 121 -19.99 -14.36 0.79
N PRO A 122 -21.07 -13.84 0.14
CA PRO A 122 -21.17 -12.45 -0.33
C PRO A 122 -21.27 -11.41 0.80
N SER A 123 -21.48 -11.87 2.04
CA SER A 123 -21.60 -11.02 3.22
C SER A 123 -20.51 -11.27 4.27
N ASP A 124 -19.48 -12.07 3.97
CA ASP A 124 -18.34 -12.25 4.86
C ASP A 124 -17.47 -10.97 4.93
N ASP A 125 -16.52 -10.94 5.87
CA ASP A 125 -15.73 -9.72 6.08
C ASP A 125 -14.83 -9.41 4.86
N TYR A 126 -14.42 -10.43 4.09
CA TYR A 126 -13.64 -10.23 2.86
C TYR A 126 -14.47 -9.50 1.80
N HIS A 127 -15.66 -10.00 1.47
CA HIS A 127 -16.54 -9.41 0.46
C HIS A 127 -17.10 -8.05 0.89
N LEU A 128 -17.36 -7.84 2.19
CA LEU A 128 -17.70 -6.50 2.69
C LEU A 128 -16.52 -5.52 2.51
N GLY A 129 -15.29 -6.00 2.62
CA GLY A 129 -14.08 -5.27 2.23
C GLY A 129 -14.06 -4.95 0.72
N VAL A 130 -14.33 -5.95 -0.13
CA VAL A 130 -14.42 -5.77 -1.59
C VAL A 130 -15.48 -4.71 -1.97
N ILE A 131 -16.63 -4.67 -1.29
CA ILE A 131 -17.62 -3.61 -1.49
C ILE A 131 -17.03 -2.23 -1.21
N ALA A 132 -16.27 -2.07 -0.12
CA ALA A 132 -15.60 -0.80 0.19
C ALA A 132 -14.54 -0.44 -0.88
N HIS A 133 -13.80 -1.43 -1.37
CA HIS A 133 -12.80 -1.29 -2.44
C HIS A 133 -13.44 -0.80 -3.74
N GLU A 134 -14.47 -1.49 -4.23
CA GLU A 134 -15.15 -1.15 -5.49
C GLU A 134 -15.95 0.15 -5.40
N PHE A 135 -16.54 0.45 -4.23
CA PHE A 135 -17.20 1.73 -4.02
C PHE A 135 -16.20 2.90 -4.05
N GLN A 136 -14.97 2.69 -3.58
CA GLN A 136 -13.92 3.69 -3.74
C GLN A 136 -13.62 3.96 -5.22
N HIS A 137 -13.50 2.92 -6.06
CA HIS A 137 -13.29 3.11 -7.49
C HIS A 137 -14.40 3.93 -8.14
N LEU A 138 -15.66 3.64 -7.81
CA LEU A 138 -16.81 4.41 -8.28
C LEU A 138 -16.72 5.89 -7.87
N ILE A 139 -16.43 6.18 -6.60
CA ILE A 139 -16.23 7.56 -6.13
C ILE A 139 -15.07 8.21 -6.89
N HIS A 140 -13.94 7.51 -7.03
CA HIS A 140 -12.75 8.04 -7.67
C HIS A 140 -12.98 8.40 -9.14
N TRP A 141 -13.79 7.61 -9.86
CA TRP A 141 -14.16 7.89 -11.25
C TRP A 141 -14.73 9.30 -11.46
N GLN A 142 -15.55 9.77 -10.52
CA GLN A 142 -16.12 11.12 -10.55
C GLN A 142 -15.05 12.22 -10.47
N TYR A 143 -13.97 11.97 -9.73
CA TYR A 143 -12.97 12.97 -9.38
C TYR A 143 -11.69 12.90 -10.20
N ASP A 144 -11.16 11.72 -10.55
CA ASP A 144 -10.07 11.59 -11.50
C ASP A 144 -10.15 10.25 -12.28
N PRO A 145 -10.86 10.21 -13.41
CA PRO A 145 -10.99 8.98 -14.20
C PRO A 145 -9.68 8.56 -14.92
N LYS A 146 -8.60 9.35 -14.81
CA LYS A 146 -7.33 9.11 -15.52
C LYS A 146 -6.16 8.82 -14.57
N GLU A 147 -6.44 8.55 -13.30
CA GLU A 147 -5.42 8.20 -12.33
C GLU A 147 -4.65 6.93 -12.75
N THR A 148 -3.38 6.90 -12.40
CA THR A 148 -2.50 5.75 -12.54
C THR A 148 -2.97 4.59 -11.66
N LYS A 149 -2.92 3.37 -12.22
CA LYS A 149 -3.44 2.16 -11.56
C LYS A 149 -2.93 1.98 -10.14
N TRP A 150 -1.62 2.01 -9.89
CA TRP A 150 -1.07 1.77 -8.55
C TRP A 150 -1.65 2.71 -7.50
N LEU A 151 -1.91 3.97 -7.85
CA LEU A 151 -2.44 4.95 -6.93
C LEU A 151 -3.94 4.77 -6.73
N SER A 152 -4.67 4.49 -7.82
CA SER A 152 -6.08 4.10 -7.74
C SER A 152 -6.28 2.88 -6.84
N GLU A 153 -5.55 1.79 -7.08
CA GLU A 153 -5.63 0.58 -6.25
C GLU A 153 -5.20 0.85 -4.80
N SER A 154 -4.16 1.65 -4.57
CA SER A 154 -3.76 2.01 -3.19
C SER A 154 -4.85 2.76 -2.42
N LEU A 155 -5.65 3.58 -3.11
CA LEU A 155 -6.77 4.30 -2.51
C LEU A 155 -7.96 3.38 -2.25
N SER A 156 -8.24 2.43 -3.16
CA SER A 156 -9.26 1.39 -2.94
C SER A 156 -8.90 0.43 -1.81
N GLU A 157 -7.64 0.00 -1.74
CA GLU A 157 -7.14 -0.85 -0.66
C GLU A 157 -7.26 -0.19 0.72
N VAL A 158 -6.89 1.09 0.83
CA VAL A 158 -7.04 1.78 2.10
C VAL A 158 -8.51 2.03 2.45
N ALA A 159 -9.42 2.10 1.47
CA ALA A 159 -10.86 2.20 1.75
C ALA A 159 -11.36 1.01 2.57
N MET A 160 -10.84 -0.20 2.30
CA MET A 160 -11.12 -1.40 3.10
C MET A 160 -10.70 -1.18 4.56
N ILE A 161 -9.49 -0.66 4.78
CA ILE A 161 -8.95 -0.37 6.12
C ILE A 161 -9.74 0.71 6.83
N LEU A 162 -10.16 1.79 6.14
CA LEU A 162 -10.98 2.84 6.72
C LEU A 162 -12.33 2.28 7.21
N CYS A 163 -12.89 1.33 6.47
CA CYS A 163 -14.11 0.60 6.83
C CYS A 163 -13.88 -0.57 7.80
N GLY A 164 -12.65 -0.80 8.26
CA GLY A 164 -12.33 -1.79 9.30
C GLY A 164 -12.03 -3.20 8.79
N TYR A 165 -11.89 -3.39 7.49
CA TYR A 165 -11.63 -4.67 6.82
C TYR A 165 -10.16 -4.80 6.44
N TYR A 166 -9.38 -5.46 7.29
CA TYR A 166 -8.01 -5.87 6.96
C TYR A 166 -8.01 -7.35 6.56
N THR A 167 -8.51 -7.63 5.36
CA THR A 167 -8.77 -9.00 4.89
C THR A 167 -7.76 -9.51 3.86
N ASP A 168 -6.94 -8.61 3.32
CA ASP A 168 -5.96 -8.92 2.27
C ASP A 168 -4.56 -9.32 2.78
N GLU A 169 -4.51 -9.91 3.99
CA GLU A 169 -3.27 -10.36 4.65
C GLU A 169 -2.44 -11.29 3.78
N LYS A 170 -3.08 -12.16 2.98
CA LYS A 170 -2.38 -13.07 2.05
C LYS A 170 -1.59 -12.31 0.99
N LYS A 171 -2.12 -11.18 0.47
CA LYS A 171 -1.43 -10.33 -0.50
C LYS A 171 -0.25 -9.62 0.17
N VAL A 172 -0.43 -9.14 1.41
CA VAL A 172 0.63 -8.56 2.23
C VAL A 172 1.76 -9.57 2.48
N ILE A 173 1.45 -10.81 2.86
CA ILE A 173 2.43 -11.89 3.03
C ILE A 173 3.21 -12.12 1.74
N ARG A 174 2.53 -12.16 0.59
CA ARG A 174 3.19 -12.35 -0.72
C ARG A 174 4.17 -11.22 -1.02
N TYR A 175 3.75 -9.97 -0.82
CA TYR A 175 4.61 -8.79 -1.03
C TYR A 175 5.81 -8.80 -0.07
N LEU A 176 5.59 -9.04 1.22
CA LEU A 176 6.66 -9.03 2.22
C LEU A 176 7.66 -10.17 2.02
N ASN A 177 7.25 -11.32 1.47
CA ASN A 177 8.17 -12.39 1.07
C ASN A 177 8.95 -12.09 -0.22
N ASN A 178 8.48 -11.15 -1.05
CA ASN A 178 9.14 -10.74 -2.29
C ASN A 178 9.05 -9.22 -2.47
N THR A 179 9.82 -8.47 -1.67
CA THR A 179 9.79 -7.00 -1.67
C THR A 179 10.46 -6.38 -2.90
N ASN A 180 10.99 -7.21 -3.81
CA ASN A 180 11.43 -6.80 -5.14
C ASN A 180 10.26 -6.65 -6.13
N SER A 181 9.02 -6.84 -5.68
CA SER A 181 7.80 -6.44 -6.39
C SER A 181 7.60 -4.93 -6.29
N SER A 182 7.45 -4.26 -7.44
CA SER A 182 7.34 -2.80 -7.53
C SER A 182 5.98 -2.28 -7.03
N LEU A 183 5.98 -1.23 -6.20
CA LEU A 183 4.76 -0.44 -5.94
C LEU A 183 4.30 0.25 -7.24
N ILE A 184 5.25 0.80 -8.01
CA ILE A 184 4.96 1.52 -9.26
C ILE A 184 5.65 0.78 -10.42
N SER A 185 4.86 0.11 -11.24
CA SER A 185 5.34 -0.69 -12.39
C SER A 185 5.06 -0.04 -13.74
N ARG A 186 5.94 -0.29 -14.72
CA ARG A 186 5.73 0.12 -16.13
C ARG A 186 4.75 -0.78 -16.89
N HIS A 187 4.50 -1.99 -16.39
CA HIS A 187 3.70 -3.00 -17.09
C HIS A 187 2.21 -2.94 -16.73
N HIS A 188 1.75 -1.87 -16.06
CA HIS A 188 0.39 -1.75 -15.53
C HIS A 188 -0.02 -2.88 -14.58
N MET A 189 0.93 -3.68 -14.11
CA MET A 189 0.73 -4.68 -13.07
C MET A 189 0.77 -3.98 -11.71
N VAL A 190 -0.13 -4.37 -10.83
CA VAL A 190 -0.23 -3.85 -9.47
C VAL A 190 0.02 -4.98 -8.49
N ASP A 191 0.78 -4.69 -7.43
CA ASP A 191 0.86 -5.56 -6.27
C ASP A 191 -0.09 -5.03 -5.18
N TYR A 192 -1.25 -5.66 -5.05
CA TYR A 192 -2.27 -5.32 -4.05
C TYR A 192 -1.71 -5.29 -2.62
N GLY A 193 -0.78 -6.20 -2.28
CA GLY A 193 -0.12 -6.19 -0.97
C GLY A 193 0.72 -4.94 -0.75
N ALA A 194 1.44 -4.47 -1.77
CA ALA A 194 2.20 -3.22 -1.69
C ALA A 194 1.25 -2.00 -1.62
N CYS A 195 0.16 -2.02 -2.38
CA CYS A 195 -0.84 -0.95 -2.43
C CYS A 195 -1.60 -0.80 -1.10
N LEU A 196 -2.00 -1.90 -0.47
CA LEU A 196 -2.61 -1.91 0.86
C LEU A 196 -1.66 -1.30 1.89
N LEU A 197 -0.40 -1.75 1.93
CA LEU A 197 0.58 -1.19 2.85
C LEU A 197 0.85 0.29 2.58
N TRP A 198 0.99 0.69 1.32
CA TRP A 198 1.22 2.08 0.94
C TRP A 198 0.03 2.98 1.31
N GLY A 199 -1.18 2.60 0.91
CA GLY A 199 -2.43 3.30 1.20
C GLY A 199 -2.63 3.48 2.70
N THR A 200 -2.47 2.40 3.47
CA THR A 200 -2.56 2.44 4.94
C THR A 200 -1.52 3.38 5.54
N TYR A 201 -0.27 3.33 5.05
CA TYR A 201 0.79 4.17 5.55
C TYR A 201 0.54 5.66 5.31
N ILE A 202 0.11 6.04 4.10
CA ILE A 202 -0.16 7.46 3.79
C ILE A 202 -1.39 7.96 4.54
N TYR A 203 -2.40 7.12 4.75
CA TYR A 203 -3.54 7.44 5.60
C TYR A 203 -3.09 7.77 7.02
N GLU A 204 -2.32 6.89 7.66
CA GLU A 204 -1.92 7.08 9.05
C GLU A 204 -0.90 8.21 9.24
N ARG A 205 -0.05 8.45 8.24
CA ARG A 205 1.00 9.47 8.29
C ARG A 205 0.48 10.86 7.91
N LEU A 206 -0.30 10.96 6.84
CA LEU A 206 -0.71 12.22 6.22
C LEU A 206 -2.18 12.58 6.51
N GLY A 207 -2.97 11.62 6.99
CA GLY A 207 -4.34 11.81 7.46
C GLY A 207 -5.41 11.70 6.37
N ILE A 208 -6.67 11.60 6.82
CA ILE A 208 -7.86 11.46 5.95
C ILE A 208 -7.98 12.62 4.95
N ALA A 209 -7.68 13.85 5.38
CA ALA A 209 -7.75 15.02 4.51
C ALA A 209 -6.80 14.93 3.31
N PHE A 210 -5.64 14.27 3.48
CA PHE A 210 -4.70 14.03 2.38
C PHE A 210 -5.30 13.07 1.35
N LEU A 211 -5.92 11.97 1.79
CA LEU A 211 -6.61 11.03 0.89
C LEU A 211 -7.70 11.72 0.06
N GLY A 212 -8.52 12.53 0.72
CA GLY A 212 -9.59 13.28 0.05
C GLY A 212 -9.07 14.28 -0.98
N ASN A 213 -7.99 15.01 -0.66
CA ASN A 213 -7.36 15.91 -1.63
C ASN A 213 -6.71 15.15 -2.78
N LEU A 214 -6.10 14.00 -2.50
CA LEU A 214 -5.41 13.18 -3.49
C LEU A 214 -6.38 12.61 -4.54
N VAL A 215 -7.54 12.11 -4.12
CA VAL A 215 -8.61 11.63 -5.05
C VAL A 215 -9.09 12.72 -6.02
N ARG A 216 -8.95 14.00 -5.65
CA ARG A 216 -9.41 15.14 -6.46
C ARG A 216 -8.32 15.75 -7.34
N GLU A 217 -7.07 15.36 -7.12
CA GLU A 217 -5.93 15.87 -7.89
C GLU A 217 -5.93 15.25 -9.29
N LYS A 218 -5.86 16.10 -10.32
CA LYS A 218 -6.03 15.66 -11.72
C LYS A 218 -4.74 15.18 -12.38
N ALA A 219 -3.58 15.43 -11.76
CA ALA A 219 -2.33 14.88 -12.24
C ALA A 219 -2.17 13.45 -11.69
N GLY A 220 -1.98 12.46 -12.55
CA GLY A 220 -1.80 11.09 -12.09
C GLY A 220 -0.44 10.82 -11.41
N GLY A 221 -0.45 9.84 -10.51
CA GLY A 221 0.71 9.17 -9.93
C GLY A 221 1.55 10.07 -9.05
N ILE A 222 2.88 9.97 -9.18
CA ILE A 222 3.83 10.73 -8.34
C ILE A 222 3.61 12.25 -8.45
N LYS A 223 3.23 12.73 -9.64
CA LYS A 223 2.97 14.16 -9.84
C LYS A 223 1.76 14.62 -9.03
N GLY A 224 0.65 13.86 -9.05
CA GLY A 224 -0.52 14.17 -8.23
C GLY A 224 -0.24 14.10 -6.75
N PHE A 225 0.49 13.06 -6.34
CA PHE A 225 0.93 12.93 -4.96
C PHE A 225 1.74 14.15 -4.49
N GLN A 226 2.71 14.60 -5.31
CA GLN A 226 3.51 15.78 -4.99
C GLN A 226 2.69 17.07 -4.99
N ASN A 227 1.82 17.27 -5.98
CA ASN A 227 0.90 18.41 -6.01
C ASN A 227 0.04 18.46 -4.74
N THR A 228 -0.43 17.31 -4.26
CA THR A 228 -1.26 17.20 -3.06
C THR A 228 -0.45 17.59 -1.81
N LEU A 229 0.78 17.08 -1.66
CA LEU A 229 1.69 17.49 -0.58
C LEU A 229 1.91 19.00 -0.57
N ASP A 230 2.22 19.58 -1.73
CA ASP A 230 2.50 21.01 -1.89
C ASP A 230 1.27 21.86 -1.56
N SER A 231 0.08 21.45 -2.04
CA SER A 231 -1.20 22.14 -1.79
C SER A 231 -1.59 22.17 -0.32
N MET A 232 -1.18 21.15 0.44
CA MET A 232 -1.41 21.03 1.87
C MET A 232 -0.26 21.60 2.71
N HIS A 233 0.74 22.22 2.07
CA HIS A 233 1.93 22.77 2.71
C HIS A 233 2.71 21.73 3.53
N ILE A 234 2.69 20.47 3.09
CA ILE A 234 3.48 19.40 3.69
C ILE A 234 4.91 19.51 3.17
N VAL A 235 5.88 19.59 4.09
CA VAL A 235 7.30 19.83 3.77
C VAL A 235 7.97 18.62 3.09
N ASP A 236 7.47 17.41 3.36
CA ASP A 236 7.99 16.19 2.75
C ASP A 236 7.67 16.16 1.23
N ASN A 237 8.53 15.50 0.47
CA ASN A 237 8.28 15.15 -0.93
C ASN A 237 7.96 13.66 -1.07
N PHE A 238 7.51 13.23 -2.25
CA PHE A 238 7.18 11.83 -2.52
C PHE A 238 8.32 10.86 -2.14
N SER A 239 9.57 11.14 -2.52
CA SER A 239 10.71 10.27 -2.23
C SER A 239 10.97 10.11 -0.73
N THR A 240 10.78 11.17 0.06
CA THR A 240 10.85 11.11 1.52
C THR A 240 9.76 10.21 2.07
N VAL A 241 8.50 10.41 1.66
CA VAL A 241 7.37 9.60 2.13
C VAL A 241 7.55 8.12 1.76
N PHE A 242 7.93 7.87 0.51
CA PHE A 242 8.22 6.54 -0.02
C PHE A 242 9.34 5.84 0.77
N GLY A 243 10.49 6.48 0.97
CA GLY A 243 11.58 5.84 1.69
C GLY A 243 11.23 5.53 3.15
N ASP A 244 10.47 6.41 3.80
CA ASP A 244 10.03 6.19 5.17
C ASP A 244 8.98 5.06 5.29
N TRP A 245 8.15 4.86 4.27
CA TRP A 245 7.26 3.71 4.16
C TRP A 245 8.05 2.40 4.11
N LEU A 246 9.14 2.34 3.33
CA LEU A 246 10.02 1.16 3.31
C LEU A 246 10.60 0.88 4.71
N VAL A 247 11.01 1.92 5.42
CA VAL A 247 11.48 1.79 6.81
C VAL A 247 10.37 1.30 7.74
N ALA A 248 9.13 1.79 7.57
CA ALA A 248 7.97 1.34 8.33
C ALA A 248 7.67 -0.16 8.10
N ASN A 249 7.75 -0.63 6.86
CA ASN A 249 7.58 -2.05 6.50
C ASN A 249 8.61 -2.95 7.21
N TYR A 250 9.87 -2.50 7.27
CA TYR A 250 10.93 -3.26 7.94
C TYR A 250 10.78 -3.29 9.46
N LEU A 251 10.50 -2.13 10.04
CA LEU A 251 10.52 -1.95 11.47
C LEU A 251 9.26 -2.52 12.10
N HIS A 252 8.09 -2.15 11.62
CA HIS A 252 6.77 -2.60 12.08
C HIS A 252 6.65 -2.90 13.61
N ASN A 253 6.94 -4.13 14.05
CA ASN A 253 6.88 -4.60 15.44
C ASN A 253 8.13 -4.30 16.30
N LYS A 254 9.16 -3.69 15.71
CA LYS A 254 10.47 -3.45 16.32
C LYS A 254 10.62 -2.03 16.86
N ILE A 255 9.55 -1.25 17.03
CA ILE A 255 9.59 0.14 17.51
C ILE A 255 8.65 0.35 18.71
N GLY A 256 8.96 1.37 19.52
CA GLY A 256 8.03 2.08 20.40
C GLY A 256 7.61 3.40 19.74
N ASN A 257 7.45 4.46 20.52
CA ASN A 257 6.50 5.56 20.24
C ASN A 257 6.65 6.40 18.94
N ASN A 258 7.60 6.15 18.03
CA ASN A 258 7.72 6.93 16.80
C ASN A 258 6.63 6.56 15.78
N LYS A 259 5.60 7.42 15.70
CA LYS A 259 4.44 7.22 14.83
C LYS A 259 4.77 7.18 13.34
N LYS A 260 5.93 7.69 12.93
CA LYS A 260 6.35 7.79 11.52
C LYS A 260 6.62 6.45 10.84
N TYR A 261 6.99 5.43 11.62
CA TYR A 261 7.49 4.14 11.12
C TYR A 261 6.67 2.95 11.60
N ARG A 262 5.40 3.17 11.95
CA ARG A 262 4.50 2.14 12.47
C ARG A 262 3.17 2.16 11.73
N TYR A 263 2.52 1.01 11.73
CA TYR A 263 1.11 0.84 11.40
C TYR A 263 0.30 0.80 12.71
N GLN A 264 -0.86 1.44 12.73
CA GLN A 264 -1.78 1.55 13.87
C GLN A 264 -3.06 0.74 13.62
N SER A 265 -3.57 0.82 12.39
CA SER A 265 -4.79 0.13 11.96
C SER A 265 -4.55 -1.35 11.64
N ILE A 266 -3.31 -1.74 11.32
CA ILE A 266 -2.97 -3.11 10.94
C ILE A 266 -1.74 -3.64 11.69
N SER A 267 -1.68 -4.96 11.83
CA SER A 267 -0.46 -5.69 12.19
C SER A 267 0.06 -6.43 10.95
N LEU A 268 1.34 -6.29 10.63
CA LEU A 268 1.96 -7.04 9.56
C LEU A 268 2.13 -8.49 10.01
N PRO A 269 1.70 -9.45 9.18
CA PRO A 269 1.72 -10.87 9.53
C PRO A 269 3.15 -11.45 9.59
N ILE A 270 4.10 -10.84 8.88
CA ILE A 270 5.50 -11.26 8.83
C ILE A 270 6.44 -10.05 8.74
N THR A 271 7.72 -10.25 9.04
CA THR A 271 8.76 -9.29 8.67
C THR A 271 9.12 -9.45 7.18
N PRO A 272 9.46 -8.37 6.46
CA PRO A 272 9.87 -8.48 5.07
C PRO A 272 11.11 -9.36 4.89
N ALA A 273 11.27 -9.92 3.69
CA ALA A 273 12.43 -10.68 3.28
C ALA A 273 13.70 -9.84 3.42
N VAL A 274 14.74 -10.44 3.99
CA VAL A 274 16.02 -9.77 4.28
C VAL A 274 17.19 -10.63 3.83
N LYS A 275 18.20 -9.99 3.23
CA LYS A 275 19.52 -10.61 3.06
C LYS A 275 20.32 -10.35 4.34
N HIS A 276 20.48 -11.38 5.18
CA HIS A 276 21.09 -11.25 6.51
C HIS A 276 22.54 -11.75 6.52
N PHE A 277 23.47 -10.87 6.87
CA PHE A 277 24.88 -11.13 7.06
C PHE A 277 25.23 -11.25 8.54
N LEU A 278 25.69 -12.43 8.96
CA LEU A 278 26.03 -12.74 10.35
C LEU A 278 27.48 -12.39 10.72
N SER A 279 28.35 -12.22 9.74
CA SER A 279 29.76 -11.88 9.92
C SER A 279 30.20 -10.83 8.89
N LEU A 280 31.30 -10.13 9.21
CA LEU A 280 31.93 -9.11 8.37
C LEU A 280 33.43 -9.41 8.27
N PRO A 281 34.11 -9.08 7.15
CA PRO A 281 33.61 -8.30 6.01
C PRO A 281 32.75 -9.12 5.06
N VAL A 282 31.94 -8.44 4.24
CA VAL A 282 31.19 -9.02 3.12
C VAL A 282 31.37 -8.18 1.85
N SER A 283 31.28 -8.82 0.70
CA SER A 283 31.24 -8.18 -0.61
C SER A 283 30.30 -8.97 -1.50
N GLU A 284 29.24 -8.32 -1.97
CA GLU A 284 28.10 -8.97 -2.61
C GLU A 284 27.53 -8.08 -3.71
N THR A 285 26.68 -8.67 -4.55
CA THR A 285 25.83 -7.93 -5.50
C THR A 285 24.36 -8.08 -5.13
N GLY A 286 23.53 -7.18 -5.66
CA GLY A 286 22.08 -7.21 -5.57
C GLY A 286 21.45 -6.59 -6.80
N GLU A 287 20.15 -6.80 -6.99
CA GLU A 287 19.38 -6.18 -8.07
C GLU A 287 17.98 -5.83 -7.57
N VAL A 288 17.57 -4.58 -7.75
CA VAL A 288 16.28 -4.09 -7.25
C VAL A 288 15.47 -3.44 -8.36
N ALA A 289 14.20 -3.82 -8.48
CA ALA A 289 13.26 -3.21 -9.41
C ALA A 289 12.89 -1.80 -8.98
N GLY A 290 12.42 -0.99 -9.94
CA GLY A 290 11.95 0.36 -9.68
C GLY A 290 10.84 0.39 -8.63
N TYR A 291 10.95 1.27 -7.64
CA TYR A 291 10.03 1.38 -6.50
C TYR A 291 9.76 0.05 -5.76
N ALA A 292 10.73 -0.86 -5.80
CA ALA A 292 10.82 -2.05 -4.95
C ALA A 292 11.96 -1.87 -3.94
N VAL A 293 12.24 -2.86 -3.10
CA VAL A 293 13.25 -2.72 -2.04
C VAL A 293 13.99 -4.00 -1.70
N ASP A 294 15.30 -3.86 -1.51
CA ASP A 294 16.16 -4.83 -0.85
C ASP A 294 16.46 -4.38 0.59
N TYR A 295 16.30 -5.30 1.55
CA TYR A 295 16.73 -5.10 2.93
C TYR A 295 17.99 -5.90 3.22
N LEU A 296 19.12 -5.20 3.41
CA LEU A 296 20.41 -5.81 3.71
C LEU A 296 20.72 -5.63 5.19
N LYS A 297 20.65 -6.72 5.95
CA LYS A 297 20.81 -6.71 7.40
C LYS A 297 22.21 -7.18 7.78
N PHE A 298 22.94 -6.37 8.55
CA PHE A 298 24.27 -6.70 9.06
C PHE A 298 24.20 -6.88 10.59
N THR A 299 24.57 -8.05 11.08
CA THR A 299 24.82 -8.26 12.51
C THR A 299 26.11 -7.56 12.90
N ILE A 300 26.03 -6.69 13.89
CA ILE A 300 27.17 -5.98 14.46
C ILE A 300 27.56 -6.68 15.75
N GLU A 301 28.76 -7.28 15.75
CA GLU A 301 29.38 -7.77 16.99
C GLU A 301 29.53 -6.63 17.99
N ARG A 302 29.44 -6.90 19.29
CA ARG A 302 29.60 -5.85 20.32
C ARG A 302 31.01 -5.28 20.27
N VAL A 303 31.17 -4.14 19.61
CA VAL A 303 32.47 -3.52 19.37
C VAL A 303 32.51 -2.11 19.94
N LYS A 304 33.49 -1.84 20.82
CA LYS A 304 33.82 -0.46 21.22
C LYS A 304 34.59 0.22 20.09
N ASN A 305 34.28 1.49 19.83
CA ASN A 305 35.03 2.39 18.95
C ASN A 305 35.25 1.88 17.51
N LYS A 306 34.29 1.13 16.96
CA LYS A 306 34.27 0.80 15.52
C LYS A 306 33.12 1.52 14.81
N LYS A 307 33.28 1.65 13.50
CA LYS A 307 32.28 2.08 12.52
C LYS A 307 32.09 0.98 11.49
N LEU A 308 30.91 0.92 10.88
CA LEU A 308 30.69 0.08 9.71
C LEU A 308 30.92 0.95 8.48
N ARG A 309 31.97 0.64 7.71
CA ARG A 309 32.17 1.26 6.41
C ARG A 309 31.43 0.43 5.37
N ILE A 310 30.56 1.08 4.61
CA ILE A 310 29.87 0.51 3.46
C ILE A 310 30.41 1.21 2.21
N SER A 311 30.85 0.44 1.23
CA SER A 311 31.10 0.92 -0.13
C SER A 311 29.97 0.43 -1.00
N PHE A 312 29.28 1.33 -1.68
CA PHE A 312 28.19 1.04 -2.59
C PHE A 312 28.58 1.44 -4.01
N GLU A 313 28.30 0.59 -4.98
CA GLU A 313 28.63 0.81 -6.37
C GLU A 313 27.40 0.59 -7.27
N SER A 314 27.16 1.55 -8.16
CA SER A 314 26.14 1.44 -9.20
C SER A 314 26.49 2.34 -10.40
N GLU A 315 26.08 1.91 -11.59
CA GLU A 315 26.18 2.73 -12.81
C GLU A 315 25.20 3.92 -12.82
N SER A 316 24.20 3.94 -11.92
CA SER A 316 23.19 5.00 -11.86
C SER A 316 22.92 5.47 -10.41
N PRO A 317 23.92 6.06 -9.73
CA PRO A 317 23.84 6.39 -8.30
C PRO A 317 22.69 7.35 -7.95
N ASP A 318 22.35 8.29 -8.83
CA ASP A 318 21.30 9.29 -8.60
C ASP A 318 19.89 8.70 -8.52
N ASP A 319 19.69 7.47 -9.02
CA ASP A 319 18.39 6.81 -8.98
C ASP A 319 18.13 6.09 -7.65
N PHE A 320 19.16 5.86 -6.83
CA PHE A 320 19.01 5.07 -5.61
C PHE A 320 18.51 5.91 -4.45
N LEU A 321 17.53 5.36 -3.73
CA LEU A 321 17.20 5.77 -2.37
C LEU A 321 17.81 4.76 -1.41
N ILE A 322 18.68 5.25 -0.52
CA ILE A 322 19.32 4.42 0.50
C ILE A 322 19.01 5.01 1.88
N LYS A 323 18.46 4.17 2.76
CA LYS A 323 18.30 4.48 4.18
C LYS A 323 19.06 3.49 5.04
N VAL A 324 19.64 3.97 6.13
CA VAL A 324 20.34 3.16 7.13
C VAL A 324 19.53 3.17 8.41
N ILE A 325 19.12 1.99 8.87
CA ILE A 325 18.45 1.81 10.17
C ILE A 325 19.46 1.22 11.15
N LYS A 326 19.61 1.85 12.32
CA LYS A 326 20.43 1.34 13.43
C LYS A 326 19.54 0.90 14.59
N LEU A 327 19.67 -0.36 15.01
CA LEU A 327 18.90 -0.94 16.11
C LEU A 327 19.78 -1.21 17.33
N TYR A 328 19.39 -0.65 18.48
CA TYR A 328 20.11 -0.70 19.76
C TYR A 328 19.35 -1.50 20.82
N ASN A 329 20.05 -2.25 21.69
CA ASN A 329 19.42 -3.06 22.75
C ASN A 329 18.57 -2.27 23.75
N ASP A 330 19.03 -1.07 24.12
CA ASP A 330 18.41 -0.28 25.18
C ASP A 330 17.32 0.66 24.62
N HIS A 331 17.26 0.77 23.29
CA HIS A 331 16.35 1.65 22.53
C HIS A 331 15.82 0.94 21.30
N VAL A 332 15.40 -0.33 21.43
CA VAL A 332 14.67 -1.02 20.34
C VAL A 332 13.50 -0.14 19.90
N SER A 333 12.93 0.61 20.84
CA SER A 333 11.83 1.51 20.59
C SER A 333 12.10 2.80 19.82
N ASP A 334 13.35 3.17 19.56
CA ASP A 334 13.70 4.43 18.87
C ASP A 334 14.87 4.23 17.88
N PRO A 335 14.59 3.64 16.70
CA PRO A 335 15.60 3.40 15.69
C PRO A 335 16.10 4.71 15.11
N LEU A 336 17.42 4.83 14.97
CA LEU A 336 18.03 5.93 14.23
C LEU A 336 18.03 5.59 12.74
N VAL A 337 17.39 6.44 11.96
CA VAL A 337 17.27 6.32 10.50
C VAL A 337 18.04 7.47 9.86
N GLU A 338 18.96 7.13 8.95
CA GLU A 338 19.80 8.09 8.24
C GLU A 338 19.66 7.90 6.74
N ASP A 339 19.58 9.00 5.99
CA ASP A 339 19.54 8.98 4.52
C ASP A 339 20.97 9.01 3.98
N VAL A 340 21.23 8.20 2.95
CA VAL A 340 22.50 8.16 2.25
C VAL A 340 22.29 8.66 0.82
N LYS A 341 22.97 9.74 0.48
CA LYS A 341 23.01 10.26 -0.88
C LYS A 341 24.26 9.74 -1.59
N LEU A 342 24.07 9.02 -2.69
CA LEU A 342 25.16 8.65 -3.57
C LEU A 342 25.47 9.85 -4.48
N SER A 343 26.75 10.19 -4.65
CA SER A 343 27.18 11.29 -5.51
C SER A 343 28.09 10.85 -6.64
N LYS A 344 28.55 9.60 -6.59
CA LYS A 344 29.53 8.99 -7.49
C LYS A 344 29.18 7.53 -7.74
N PRO A 345 29.65 6.93 -8.86
CA PRO A 345 29.42 5.53 -9.15
C PRO A 345 29.89 4.57 -8.07
N ILE A 346 30.96 4.94 -7.34
CA ILE A 346 31.42 4.25 -6.13
C ILE A 346 31.41 5.27 -5.00
N GLU A 347 30.61 5.03 -3.97
CA GLU A 347 30.51 5.89 -2.79
C GLU A 347 30.74 5.06 -1.54
N ALA A 348 31.65 5.52 -0.67
CA ALA A 348 31.90 4.90 0.62
C ALA A 348 31.41 5.81 1.74
N PHE A 349 30.57 5.28 2.63
CA PHE A 349 30.03 6.00 3.78
C PHE A 349 30.22 5.21 5.06
N ASP A 350 30.33 5.94 6.17
CA ASP A 350 30.56 5.38 7.49
C ASP A 350 29.28 5.44 8.32
N VAL A 351 28.76 4.28 8.73
CA VAL A 351 27.74 4.20 9.77
C VAL A 351 28.45 4.30 11.13
N LYS A 352 28.43 5.51 11.69
CA LYS A 352 29.10 5.86 12.95
C LYS A 352 28.21 5.53 14.17
N ASN A 353 28.79 5.67 15.36
CA ASN A 353 28.09 5.55 16.64
C ASN A 353 27.45 4.18 16.89
N LEU A 354 28.04 3.09 16.38
CA LEU A 354 27.55 1.73 16.65
C LEU A 354 27.60 1.42 18.16
N GLY A 355 28.69 1.80 18.83
CA GLY A 355 28.87 1.53 20.27
C GLY A 355 28.72 0.05 20.62
N MET A 356 28.55 -0.25 21.92
CA MET A 356 28.27 -1.63 22.36
C MET A 356 26.79 -2.03 22.23
N GLY A 357 25.91 -1.05 22.02
CA GLY A 357 24.46 -1.23 22.05
C GLY A 357 23.86 -1.61 20.70
N CYS A 358 24.46 -1.18 19.58
CA CYS A 358 23.98 -1.50 18.24
C CYS A 358 24.22 -2.97 17.92
N ARG A 359 23.14 -3.72 17.64
CA ARG A 359 23.25 -5.12 17.20
C ARG A 359 23.05 -5.27 15.70
N GLU A 360 22.26 -4.41 15.10
CA GLU A 360 21.83 -4.58 13.72
C GLU A 360 21.91 -3.23 13.01
N VAL A 361 22.54 -3.24 11.84
CA VAL A 361 22.46 -2.17 10.86
C VAL A 361 21.74 -2.72 9.66
N VAL A 362 20.73 -2.01 9.15
CA VAL A 362 19.96 -2.42 7.99
C VAL A 362 20.09 -1.35 6.93
N LEU A 363 20.55 -1.75 5.75
CA LEU A 363 20.51 -0.92 4.56
C LEU A 363 19.21 -1.20 3.82
N VAL A 364 18.38 -0.18 3.65
CA VAL A 364 17.18 -0.19 2.83
C VAL A 364 17.58 0.38 1.48
N VAL A 365 17.62 -0.46 0.45
CA VAL A 365 18.10 -0.09 -0.89
C VAL A 365 16.93 -0.14 -1.87
N SER A 366 16.63 0.98 -2.50
CA SER A 366 15.53 1.12 -3.46
C SER A 366 15.94 1.99 -4.64
N VAL A 367 15.14 1.98 -5.72
CA VAL A 367 15.33 2.76 -6.94
C VAL A 367 14.12 3.64 -7.18
N LEU A 368 14.32 4.96 -7.26
CA LEU A 368 13.29 6.00 -7.38
C LEU A 368 12.85 6.27 -8.83
N LYS A 369 12.81 5.22 -9.65
CA LYS A 369 12.25 5.32 -11.01
C LYS A 369 11.63 3.98 -11.40
N PRO A 370 10.59 3.95 -12.25
CA PRO A 370 10.10 2.69 -12.79
C PRO A 370 11.17 2.09 -13.71
N THR A 371 11.35 0.76 -13.71
CA THR A 371 12.33 0.07 -14.55
C THR A 371 11.71 -1.10 -15.32
N ASN A 372 12.30 -1.45 -16.47
CA ASN A 372 11.89 -2.65 -17.24
C ASN A 372 12.58 -3.92 -16.71
N LYS A 373 13.74 -3.76 -16.07
CA LYS A 373 14.53 -4.80 -15.42
C LYS A 373 15.04 -4.26 -14.09
N PRO A 374 15.29 -5.13 -13.10
CA PRO A 374 16.00 -4.74 -11.88
C PRO A 374 17.32 -4.01 -12.18
N VAL A 375 17.66 -3.03 -11.35
CA VAL A 375 18.92 -2.29 -11.43
C VAL A 375 19.93 -2.97 -10.53
N SER A 376 21.04 -3.42 -11.12
CA SER A 376 22.11 -4.08 -10.39
C SER A 376 22.95 -3.07 -9.60
N TYR A 377 23.45 -3.52 -8.45
CA TYR A 377 24.41 -2.79 -7.62
C TYR A 377 25.37 -3.76 -6.94
N SER A 378 26.54 -3.27 -6.55
CA SER A 378 27.52 -4.00 -5.75
C SER A 378 27.71 -3.27 -4.42
N TYR A 379 28.01 -4.00 -3.36
CA TYR A 379 28.36 -3.40 -2.08
C TYR A 379 29.34 -4.25 -1.31
N SER A 380 30.14 -3.58 -0.49
CA SER A 380 30.95 -4.22 0.54
C SER A 380 30.72 -3.54 1.88
N ALA A 381 30.78 -4.32 2.94
CA ALA A 381 30.64 -3.82 4.31
C ALA A 381 31.75 -4.39 5.18
N SER A 382 32.39 -3.53 5.98
CA SER A 382 33.51 -3.91 6.85
C SER A 382 33.52 -3.08 8.13
N LEU A 383 33.83 -3.72 9.26
CA LEU A 383 34.06 -3.02 10.52
C LEU A 383 35.45 -2.39 10.54
N MET A 384 35.51 -1.07 10.70
CA MET A 384 36.75 -0.31 10.79
C MET A 384 36.91 0.33 12.17
N ALA A 385 38.14 0.58 12.60
CA ALA A 385 38.39 1.43 13.76
C ALA A 385 37.88 2.86 13.51
N ASN A 386 37.29 3.49 14.53
CA ASN A 386 37.15 4.94 14.54
C ASN A 386 38.56 5.52 14.70
N SER A 387 39.15 6.02 13.62
CA SER A 387 40.40 6.76 13.71
C SER A 387 40.13 8.05 14.51
N GLU A 388 40.45 8.06 15.81
CA GLU A 388 40.72 9.30 16.52
C GLU A 388 42.01 9.88 15.94
N THR A 389 41.92 11.05 15.32
CA THR A 389 43.08 11.90 15.09
C THR A 389 43.63 12.31 16.45
N LYS A 390 44.53 11.50 17.02
CA LYS A 390 45.46 11.97 18.05
C LYS A 390 46.73 12.43 17.35
N LEU A 391 46.79 13.72 17.06
CA LEU A 391 48.04 14.47 17.00
C LEU A 391 47.78 15.79 17.71
N ASN A 392 48.05 15.76 19.01
CA ASN A 392 48.63 16.86 19.78
C ASN A 392 49.29 16.20 20.99
N GLN A 393 50.47 15.64 20.74
CA GLN A 393 51.57 15.75 21.69
C GLN A 393 52.31 17.01 21.28
N ASP A 394 52.34 17.99 22.17
CA ASP A 394 53.56 18.67 22.61
C ASP A 394 53.31 19.18 24.04
#